data_AF-A0AB36WAF0-F1
#
_entry.id   AF-A0AB36WAF0-F1
#
_cell.length_a   1.000
_cell.length_b   1.000
_cell.length_c   1.000
_cell.angle_alpha   90.00
_cell.angle_beta   90.00
_cell.angle_gamma   90.00
#
_symmetry.space_group_name_H-M   'P 1'
#
loop_
_entity.id
_entity.type
_entity.pdbx_description
1 polymer ?
#
loop_
_entity_poly.entity_id
_entity_poly.type
_entity_poly.pdbx_seq_one_letter_code
_entity_poly.pdbx_strand_id
1 'polypeptide(L)'
;MSKEQSALEVYVRFNDDLEKDYCFQVATSSRFRDLLRIFETLPISLRPNLFYSSKPKAFQVSTSPGYLTEDGALLFSYETDQKKFQKNVAMDDLVARHCWPGQLIMPVWEFNYFRFYSFVTFLFVWLYTDLPDFVSPTPGICLTNQASNFIAFIATKFGYGHIADAVIKDVQEPVSIGGQCVFFAFHVLKIIVVFFVVHVGLFNPRKFRYSKDVEITKEKLLELGWTGSRRATPDEYAEAYREYKIKEHGGMVPAHQAGLFNKLKKLGVWLGEGEGFDTPLSKDNKISDITSDKWVLSYELFVKLGEVFEKHIEGKGTEELNACIKQFRRFGLMHSDEDIQKLVDLRKEGGDKKIEKGTKKADEAKKLQ
;
A
#
# COMPACT_ATOMS: atom_id res chain seq x y z
N MET A 1 6.05 -30.79 -21.63
CA MET A 1 5.60 -31.25 -20.30
C MET A 1 6.46 -30.56 -19.25
N SER A 2 6.04 -29.39 -18.77
CA SER A 2 6.77 -28.64 -17.75
C SER A 2 6.50 -29.25 -16.39
N LYS A 3 7.54 -29.43 -15.56
CA LYS A 3 7.37 -29.64 -14.12
C LYS A 3 6.36 -28.59 -13.62
N GLU A 4 5.24 -29.01 -13.06
CA GLU A 4 4.38 -28.13 -12.27
C GLU A 4 5.26 -27.53 -11.18
N GLN A 5 5.70 -26.29 -11.40
CA GLN A 5 6.41 -25.55 -10.38
C GLN A 5 5.38 -25.22 -9.33
N SER A 6 5.50 -25.86 -8.16
CA SER A 6 4.70 -25.48 -7.00
C SER A 6 4.90 -23.98 -6.75
N ALA A 7 3.79 -23.26 -6.70
CA ALA A 7 3.76 -21.82 -6.55
C ALA A 7 2.98 -21.45 -5.29
N LEU A 8 3.33 -20.31 -4.73
CA LEU A 8 2.72 -19.72 -3.55
C LEU A 8 2.24 -18.32 -3.93
N GLU A 9 1.04 -17.94 -3.54
CA GLU A 9 0.61 -16.56 -3.63
C GLU A 9 1.05 -15.78 -2.39
N VAL A 10 1.63 -14.60 -2.59
CA VAL A 10 2.03 -13.67 -1.52
C VAL A 10 1.58 -12.27 -1.89
N TYR A 11 1.43 -11.39 -0.90
CA TYR A 11 1.07 -10.00 -1.13
C TYR A 11 2.27 -9.10 -0.86
N VAL A 12 2.45 -8.06 -1.66
CA VAL A 12 3.50 -7.06 -1.45
C VAL A 12 2.87 -5.69 -1.31
N ARG A 13 3.14 -5.01 -0.19
CA ARG A 13 2.70 -3.63 0.05
C ARG A 13 3.62 -2.65 -0.66
N PHE A 14 3.07 -1.78 -1.50
CA PHE A 14 3.84 -0.68 -2.08
C PHE A 14 3.56 0.64 -1.37
N ASN A 15 4.57 1.52 -1.32
CA ASN A 15 4.47 2.87 -0.75
C ASN A 15 4.01 2.93 0.72
N ASP A 16 4.17 1.86 1.50
CA ASP A 16 3.60 1.73 2.86
C ASP A 16 2.09 2.01 2.91
N ASP A 17 1.39 1.76 1.80
CA ASP A 17 -0.02 2.05 1.62
C ASP A 17 -0.82 0.73 1.61
N LEU A 18 -1.71 0.57 2.57
CA LEU A 18 -2.61 -0.58 2.69
C LEU A 18 -3.55 -0.73 1.47
N GLU A 19 -3.81 0.36 0.75
CA GLU A 19 -4.55 0.33 -0.52
C GLU A 19 -3.69 -0.15 -1.70
N LYS A 20 -2.47 -0.64 -1.45
CA LYS A 20 -1.52 -1.11 -2.47
C LYS A 20 -0.92 -2.48 -2.11
N ASP A 21 -1.72 -3.36 -1.52
CA ASP A 21 -1.34 -4.75 -1.22
C ASP A 21 -1.61 -5.66 -2.44
N TYR A 22 -0.66 -5.75 -3.36
CA TYR A 22 -0.83 -6.51 -4.61
C TYR A 22 -0.43 -7.98 -4.48
N CYS A 23 -1.19 -8.87 -5.10
CA CYS A 23 -0.94 -10.31 -5.10
C CYS A 23 0.04 -10.71 -6.20
N PHE A 24 1.04 -11.51 -5.80
CA PHE A 24 2.06 -12.08 -6.64
C PHE A 24 2.11 -13.60 -6.48
N GLN A 25 2.21 -14.31 -7.61
CA GLN A 25 2.51 -15.73 -7.64
C GLN A 25 4.03 -15.92 -7.68
N VAL A 26 4.59 -16.53 -6.64
CA VAL A 26 6.02 -16.81 -6.53
C VAL A 26 6.26 -18.32 -6.54
N ALA A 27 7.32 -18.77 -7.20
CA ALA A 27 7.70 -20.18 -7.13
C ALA A 27 8.15 -20.53 -5.71
N THR A 28 7.96 -21.77 -5.27
CA THR A 28 8.45 -22.24 -3.95
C THR A 28 9.97 -22.17 -3.82
N SER A 29 10.70 -22.13 -4.94
CA SER A 29 12.15 -21.92 -5.01
C SER A 29 12.59 -20.45 -5.01
N SER A 30 11.66 -19.49 -5.10
CA SER A 30 11.98 -18.07 -5.12
C SER A 30 12.52 -17.59 -3.78
N ARG A 31 13.54 -16.73 -3.84
CA ARG A 31 14.12 -16.06 -2.67
C ARG A 31 13.55 -14.65 -2.52
N PHE A 32 13.68 -14.07 -1.33
CA PHE A 32 13.28 -12.67 -1.11
C PHE A 32 14.03 -11.70 -2.04
N ARG A 33 15.29 -11.98 -2.38
CA ARG A 33 16.06 -11.19 -3.34
C ARG A 33 15.42 -11.11 -4.72
N ASP A 34 14.71 -12.15 -5.16
CA ASP A 34 14.08 -12.19 -6.48
C ASP A 34 12.91 -11.20 -6.58
N LEU A 35 12.27 -10.85 -5.44
CA LEU A 35 11.20 -9.86 -5.37
C LEU A 35 11.67 -8.44 -5.75
N LEU A 36 12.98 -8.16 -5.69
CA LEU A 36 13.54 -6.88 -6.15
C LEU A 36 13.24 -6.61 -7.64
N ARG A 37 13.03 -7.67 -8.44
CA ARG A 37 12.68 -7.56 -9.86
C ARG A 37 11.38 -6.78 -10.08
N ILE A 38 10.45 -6.81 -9.13
CA ILE A 38 9.20 -6.03 -9.16
C ILE A 38 9.52 -4.53 -9.28
N PHE A 39 10.44 -4.05 -8.44
CA PHE A 39 10.86 -2.65 -8.34
C PHE A 39 11.78 -2.21 -9.49
N GLU A 40 12.46 -3.17 -10.12
CA GLU A 40 13.31 -2.93 -11.30
C GLU A 40 12.49 -2.83 -12.58
N THR A 41 11.41 -3.61 -12.64
CA THR A 41 10.69 -3.83 -13.88
C THR A 41 9.57 -2.81 -14.07
N LEU A 42 8.72 -2.61 -13.07
CA LEU A 42 7.52 -1.77 -13.20
C LEU A 42 7.85 -0.29 -13.42
N PRO A 43 7.33 0.39 -14.47
CA PRO A 43 7.64 1.76 -14.91
C PRO A 43 7.05 2.84 -14.00
N ILE A 44 6.78 2.51 -12.75
CA ILE A 44 6.17 3.38 -11.74
C ILE A 44 7.08 3.49 -10.52
N SER A 45 6.95 4.58 -9.77
CA SER A 45 7.67 4.75 -8.51
C SER A 45 6.91 4.02 -7.39
N LEU A 46 7.51 2.98 -6.83
CA LEU A 46 6.95 2.14 -5.77
C LEU A 46 7.53 2.43 -4.38
N ARG A 47 8.44 3.40 -4.31
CA ARG A 47 8.99 3.93 -3.06
C ARG A 47 8.05 4.96 -2.44
N PRO A 48 8.02 5.16 -1.12
CA PRO A 48 7.10 6.10 -0.48
C PRO A 48 7.17 7.52 -1.05
N ASN A 49 8.39 8.08 -1.17
CA ASN A 49 8.62 9.40 -1.74
C ASN A 49 10.04 9.55 -2.34
N LEU A 50 10.36 10.74 -2.86
CA LEU A 50 11.63 11.05 -3.52
C LEU A 50 12.87 10.80 -2.64
N PHE A 51 12.71 10.92 -1.32
CA PHE A 51 13.78 10.82 -0.34
C PHE A 51 14.17 9.39 -0.01
N TYR A 52 13.44 8.39 -0.49
CA TYR A 52 13.85 6.99 -0.35
C TYR A 52 14.64 6.50 -1.56
N SER A 53 15.45 5.46 -1.33
CA SER A 53 16.09 4.69 -2.40
C SER A 53 15.05 4.13 -3.39
N SER A 54 15.44 3.97 -4.65
CA SER A 54 14.53 3.51 -5.72
C SER A 54 14.16 2.03 -5.61
N LYS A 55 14.93 1.27 -4.83
CA LYS A 55 14.68 -0.13 -4.51
C LYS A 55 14.68 -0.27 -2.98
N PRO A 56 13.89 -1.19 -2.43
CA PRO A 56 13.98 -1.52 -1.01
C PRO A 56 15.33 -2.18 -0.69
N LYS A 57 15.79 -1.99 0.54
CA LYS A 57 17.03 -2.55 1.07
C LYS A 57 16.86 -4.00 1.50
N ALA A 58 15.68 -4.31 2.04
CA ALA A 58 15.32 -5.63 2.55
C ALA A 58 13.80 -5.82 2.45
N PHE A 59 13.32 -6.96 2.93
CA PHE A 59 11.90 -7.25 3.09
C PHE A 59 11.63 -7.68 4.53
N GLN A 60 10.39 -7.47 4.97
CA GLN A 60 9.84 -7.97 6.21
C GLN A 60 8.56 -8.74 5.89
N VAL A 61 8.29 -9.78 6.66
CA VAL A 61 7.01 -10.48 6.62
C VAL A 61 6.14 -9.92 7.74
N SER A 62 4.96 -9.42 7.39
CA SER A 62 3.99 -8.98 8.38
C SER A 62 3.35 -10.21 9.03
N THR A 63 3.41 -10.36 10.34
CA THR A 63 2.75 -11.40 11.12
C THR A 63 1.54 -10.86 11.88
N SER A 64 1.00 -9.70 11.49
CA SER A 64 -0.17 -9.14 12.19
C SER A 64 -1.36 -10.09 12.03
N PRO A 65 -2.06 -10.47 13.11
CA PRO A 65 -3.04 -11.56 13.11
C PRO A 65 -4.08 -11.50 11.99
N GLY A 66 -4.58 -10.31 11.69
CA GLY A 66 -5.52 -10.06 10.59
C GLY A 66 -6.99 -10.00 11.03
N TYR A 67 -7.85 -10.03 10.02
CA TYR A 67 -9.30 -10.04 10.15
C TYR A 67 -9.85 -11.30 9.50
N LEU A 68 -10.61 -12.09 10.26
CA LEU A 68 -11.28 -13.29 9.77
C LEU A 68 -12.62 -12.89 9.15
N THR A 69 -12.82 -13.23 7.88
CA THR A 69 -14.07 -12.97 7.15
C THR A 69 -15.15 -14.01 7.48
N GLU A 70 -16.40 -13.68 7.12
CA GLU A 70 -17.57 -14.55 7.29
C GLU A 70 -17.38 -15.96 6.70
N ASP A 71 -16.68 -16.07 5.57
CA ASP A 71 -16.47 -17.34 4.87
C ASP A 71 -15.04 -17.91 5.05
N GLY A 72 -14.33 -17.50 6.11
CA GLY A 72 -13.11 -18.17 6.57
C GLY A 72 -11.80 -17.72 5.92
N ALA A 73 -11.81 -16.61 5.19
CA ALA A 73 -10.61 -16.00 4.65
C ALA A 73 -9.97 -15.00 5.63
N LEU A 74 -8.71 -14.64 5.37
CA LEU A 74 -8.00 -13.65 6.15
C LEU A 74 -7.70 -12.39 5.33
N LEU A 75 -8.00 -11.24 5.92
CA LEU A 75 -7.58 -9.92 5.45
C LEU A 75 -6.51 -9.36 6.39
N PHE A 76 -5.70 -8.43 5.89
CA PHE A 76 -4.65 -7.82 6.70
C PHE A 76 -5.23 -6.83 7.70
N SER A 77 -4.62 -6.75 8.89
CA SER A 77 -5.02 -5.77 9.89
C SER A 77 -4.42 -4.38 9.62
N TYR A 78 -4.97 -3.39 10.30
CA TYR A 78 -4.46 -2.01 10.22
C TYR A 78 -3.14 -1.82 10.98
N GLU A 79 -2.80 -2.75 11.88
CA GLU A 79 -1.63 -2.73 12.77
C GLU A 79 -0.37 -3.39 12.17
N THR A 80 -0.36 -3.64 10.86
CA THR A 80 0.77 -4.27 10.14
C THR A 80 2.07 -3.46 10.18
N ASP A 81 1.98 -2.16 10.48
CA ASP A 81 3.11 -1.25 10.68
C ASP A 81 3.77 -1.39 12.07
N GLN A 82 3.14 -2.10 13.02
CA GLN A 82 3.72 -2.28 14.35
C GLN A 82 4.92 -3.23 14.30
N LYS A 83 6.08 -2.76 14.76
CA LYS A 83 7.35 -3.51 14.76
C LYS A 83 7.27 -4.92 15.36
N LYS A 84 6.39 -5.16 16.34
CA LYS A 84 6.23 -6.48 16.96
C LYS A 84 5.70 -7.54 15.97
N PHE A 85 4.98 -7.11 14.94
CA PHE A 85 4.46 -7.97 13.87
C PHE A 85 5.33 -7.91 12.60
N GLN A 86 6.54 -7.36 12.68
CA GLN A 86 7.45 -7.26 11.55
C GLN A 86 8.58 -8.25 11.71
N LYS A 87 8.47 -9.39 11.02
CA LYS A 87 9.53 -10.40 11.01
C LYS A 87 10.55 -10.08 9.93
N ASN A 88 11.77 -9.77 10.34
CA ASN A 88 12.89 -9.62 9.41
C ASN A 88 13.24 -10.97 8.77
N VAL A 89 13.59 -10.93 7.48
CA VAL A 89 14.02 -12.09 6.70
C VAL A 89 15.32 -11.79 5.97
N ALA A 90 16.16 -12.80 5.78
CA ALA A 90 17.35 -12.63 4.96
C ALA A 90 16.96 -12.64 3.49
N MET A 91 17.67 -11.86 2.66
CA MET A 91 17.40 -11.79 1.23
C MET A 91 17.57 -13.14 0.52
N ASP A 92 18.35 -14.05 1.10
CA ASP A 92 18.66 -15.35 0.53
C ASP A 92 17.75 -16.49 1.00
N ASP A 93 16.86 -16.18 1.94
CA ASP A 93 15.86 -17.12 2.41
C ASP A 93 14.80 -17.35 1.31
N LEU A 94 14.26 -18.58 1.29
CA LEU A 94 13.14 -18.94 0.43
C LEU A 94 11.86 -18.32 0.98
N VAL A 95 11.07 -17.66 0.12
CA VAL A 95 9.80 -17.03 0.53
C VAL A 95 8.86 -18.05 1.16
N ALA A 96 8.75 -19.24 0.56
CA ALA A 96 7.87 -20.31 1.03
C ALA A 96 8.22 -20.89 2.41
N ARG A 97 9.42 -20.61 2.96
CA ARG A 97 9.81 -21.02 4.32
C ARG A 97 9.48 -19.98 5.39
N HIS A 98 9.07 -18.78 4.99
CA HIS A 98 8.84 -17.67 5.93
C HIS A 98 7.44 -17.07 5.82
N CYS A 99 6.65 -17.44 4.82
CA CYS A 99 5.31 -16.92 4.57
C CYS A 99 4.27 -18.04 4.51
N TRP A 100 3.09 -17.82 5.12
CA TRP A 100 1.89 -18.57 4.76
C TRP A 100 1.41 -18.18 3.35
N PRO A 101 0.60 -19.03 2.69
CA PRO A 101 -0.16 -18.62 1.52
C PRO A 101 -0.97 -17.35 1.80
N GLY A 102 -0.77 -16.34 0.96
CA GLY A 102 -1.42 -15.05 1.06
C GLY A 102 -0.91 -14.12 2.14
N GLN A 103 0.25 -14.40 2.75
CA GLN A 103 0.89 -13.50 3.73
C GLN A 103 1.37 -12.19 3.07
N LEU A 104 1.36 -11.11 3.85
CA LEU A 104 1.88 -9.80 3.43
C LEU A 104 3.40 -9.69 3.64
N ILE A 105 4.08 -9.23 2.60
CA ILE A 105 5.49 -8.85 2.56
C ILE A 105 5.58 -7.33 2.44
N MET A 106 6.36 -6.72 3.31
CA MET A 106 6.59 -5.28 3.37
C MET A 106 8.03 -4.96 2.94
N PRO A 107 8.22 -4.13 1.91
CA PRO A 107 9.55 -3.65 1.52
C PRO A 107 10.12 -2.70 2.58
N VAL A 108 11.38 -2.90 2.96
CA VAL A 108 12.09 -2.01 3.89
C VAL A 108 12.85 -0.97 3.08
N TRP A 109 12.43 0.29 3.19
CA TRP A 109 13.02 1.39 2.45
C TRP A 109 14.18 2.05 3.21
N GLU A 110 15.21 2.43 2.47
CA GLU A 110 16.33 3.20 3.02
C GLU A 110 16.15 4.68 2.70
N PHE A 111 16.16 5.51 3.76
CA PHE A 111 16.07 6.95 3.63
C PHE A 111 17.40 7.53 3.14
N ASN A 112 17.33 8.36 2.11
CA ASN A 112 18.47 9.05 1.54
C ASN A 112 18.58 10.46 2.13
N TYR A 113 19.31 10.56 3.23
CA TYR A 113 19.54 11.82 3.95
C TYR A 113 20.14 12.91 3.06
N PHE A 114 21.07 12.55 2.18
CA PHE A 114 21.68 13.50 1.26
C PHE A 114 20.63 14.17 0.36
N ARG A 115 19.76 13.39 -0.29
CA ARG A 115 18.67 13.94 -1.13
C ARG A 115 17.72 14.81 -0.34
N PHE A 116 17.35 14.38 0.87
CA PHE A 116 16.46 15.14 1.73
C PHE A 116 17.07 16.49 2.10
N TYR A 117 18.28 16.51 2.66
CA TYR A 117 18.93 17.75 3.07
C TYR A 117 19.29 18.63 1.87
N SER A 118 19.73 18.07 0.73
CA SER A 118 19.95 18.86 -0.49
C SER A 118 18.66 19.55 -0.96
N PHE A 119 17.51 18.86 -0.91
CA PHE A 119 16.23 19.44 -1.28
C PHE A 119 15.76 20.51 -0.30
N VAL A 120 15.89 20.26 1.00
CA VAL A 120 15.58 21.26 2.05
C VAL A 120 16.49 22.48 1.94
N THR A 121 17.79 22.30 1.72
CA THR A 121 18.74 23.39 1.47
C THR A 121 18.36 24.17 0.22
N PHE A 122 17.99 23.49 -0.88
CA PHE A 122 17.51 24.16 -2.09
C PHE A 122 16.29 25.05 -1.80
N LEU A 123 15.31 24.55 -1.04
CA LEU A 123 14.14 25.33 -0.63
C LEU A 123 14.53 26.52 0.24
N PHE A 124 15.44 26.37 1.20
CA PHE A 124 15.92 27.49 2.01
C PHE A 124 16.69 28.53 1.20
N VAL A 125 17.52 28.09 0.25
CA VAL A 125 18.21 29.00 -0.67
C VAL A 125 17.20 29.76 -1.52
N TRP A 126 16.16 29.10 -2.03
CA TRP A 126 15.07 29.77 -2.75
C TRP A 126 14.35 30.78 -1.85
N LEU A 127 13.98 30.40 -0.62
CA LEU A 127 13.36 31.33 0.33
C LEU A 127 14.25 32.53 0.64
N TYR A 128 15.56 32.30 0.78
CA TYR A 128 16.55 33.36 0.98
C TYR A 128 16.58 34.34 -0.19
N THR A 129 16.55 33.85 -1.44
CA THR A 129 16.49 34.74 -2.61
C THR A 129 15.21 35.57 -2.66
N ASP A 130 14.11 35.02 -2.14
CA ASP A 130 12.80 35.67 -2.10
C ASP A 130 12.63 36.61 -0.88
N LEU A 131 13.67 36.86 -0.08
CA LEU A 131 13.61 37.79 1.06
C LEU A 131 13.19 39.19 0.62
N PRO A 132 12.40 39.94 1.43
CA PRO A 132 12.11 41.34 1.16
C PRO A 132 13.40 42.15 0.98
N ASP A 133 13.43 43.01 -0.04
CA ASP A 133 14.65 43.75 -0.42
C ASP A 133 15.20 44.62 0.72
N PHE A 134 14.34 45.11 1.60
CA PHE A 134 14.74 45.94 2.75
C PHE A 134 15.44 45.14 3.88
N VAL A 135 15.36 43.80 3.87
CA VAL A 135 16.03 42.91 4.83
C VAL A 135 17.10 42.05 4.16
N SER A 136 16.97 41.81 2.85
CA SER A 136 17.89 40.96 2.10
C SER A 136 19.31 41.53 2.12
N PRO A 137 20.33 40.73 2.50
CA PRO A 137 21.73 41.11 2.37
C PRO A 137 22.16 41.32 0.91
N THR A 138 21.39 40.80 -0.03
CA THR A 138 21.62 40.86 -1.47
C THR A 138 20.30 41.22 -2.17
N PRO A 139 19.83 42.48 -2.11
CA PRO A 139 18.56 42.88 -2.71
C PRO A 139 18.50 42.62 -4.22
N GLY A 140 17.31 42.32 -4.73
CA GLY A 140 17.08 42.15 -6.18
C GLY A 140 17.45 40.78 -6.77
N ILE A 141 17.91 39.81 -5.97
CA ILE A 141 18.26 38.45 -6.46
C ILE A 141 17.08 37.48 -6.51
N CYS A 142 15.86 37.95 -6.30
CA CYS A 142 14.64 37.16 -6.24
C CYS A 142 14.56 36.13 -7.38
N LEU A 143 14.71 34.85 -7.04
CA LEU A 143 14.69 33.77 -8.02
C LEU A 143 13.31 33.64 -8.66
N THR A 144 12.26 34.00 -7.92
CA THR A 144 10.89 34.07 -8.46
C THR A 144 10.80 35.10 -9.60
N ASN A 145 11.42 36.28 -9.45
CA ASN A 145 11.46 37.29 -10.51
C ASN A 145 12.27 36.82 -11.72
N GLN A 146 13.40 36.13 -11.49
CA GLN A 146 14.18 35.53 -12.57
C GLN A 146 13.38 34.46 -13.33
N ALA A 147 12.61 33.63 -12.62
CA ALA A 147 11.72 32.65 -13.23
C ALA A 147 10.60 33.33 -14.04
N SER A 148 9.99 34.40 -13.51
CA SER A 148 8.99 35.21 -14.23
C SER A 148 9.57 35.82 -15.51
N ASN A 149 10.78 36.38 -15.46
CA ASN A 149 11.48 36.90 -16.64
C ASN A 149 11.75 35.80 -17.68
N PHE A 150 12.11 34.59 -17.24
CA PHE A 150 12.29 33.45 -18.13
C PHE A 150 10.97 32.98 -18.76
N ILE A 151 9.87 32.97 -18.00
CA ILE A 151 8.54 32.66 -18.51
C ILE A 151 8.11 33.71 -19.55
N ALA A 152 8.34 35.00 -19.28
CA ALA A 152 8.06 36.08 -20.22
C ALA A 152 8.87 35.91 -21.52
N PHE A 153 10.15 35.56 -21.42
CA PHE A 153 10.98 35.24 -22.59
C PHE A 153 10.40 34.07 -23.42
N ILE A 154 9.97 32.99 -22.77
CA ILE A 154 9.30 31.87 -23.44
C ILE A 154 7.98 32.33 -24.09
N ALA A 155 7.14 33.06 -23.36
CA ALA A 155 5.85 33.54 -23.85
C ALA A 155 6.01 34.40 -25.12
N THR A 156 7.00 35.30 -25.15
CA THR A 156 7.35 36.08 -26.35
C THR A 156 7.76 35.19 -27.51
N LYS A 157 8.59 34.16 -27.24
CA LYS A 157 9.07 33.22 -28.28
C LYS A 157 7.93 32.39 -28.91
N PHE A 158 6.86 32.12 -28.17
CA PHE A 158 5.68 31.38 -28.64
C PHE A 158 4.53 32.27 -29.12
N GLY A 159 4.76 33.59 -29.26
CA GLY A 159 3.77 34.53 -29.83
C GLY A 159 2.75 35.07 -28.82
N TYR A 160 2.95 34.85 -27.52
CA TYR A 160 2.09 35.35 -26.44
C TYR A 160 2.63 36.67 -25.85
N GLY A 161 2.92 37.66 -26.71
CA GLY A 161 3.53 38.93 -26.29
C GLY A 161 2.76 39.68 -25.21
N HIS A 162 1.43 39.68 -25.26
CA HIS A 162 0.57 40.31 -24.25
C HIS A 162 0.73 39.71 -22.84
N ILE A 163 1.00 38.40 -22.74
CA ILE A 163 1.26 37.72 -21.45
C ILE A 163 2.65 38.10 -20.97
N ALA A 164 3.64 38.14 -21.87
CA ALA A 164 5.00 38.54 -21.54
C ALA A 164 5.06 39.98 -20.99
N ASP A 165 4.37 40.92 -21.64
CA ASP A 165 4.33 42.32 -21.20
C ASP A 165 3.66 42.49 -19.83
N ALA A 166 2.58 41.75 -19.57
CA ALA A 166 1.91 41.74 -18.27
C ALA A 166 2.84 41.22 -17.15
N VAL A 167 3.57 40.12 -17.42
CA VAL A 167 4.51 39.52 -16.46
C VAL A 167 5.71 40.44 -16.21
N ILE A 168 6.27 41.06 -17.24
CA ILE A 168 7.41 41.99 -17.10
C ILE A 168 7.01 43.23 -16.30
N LYS A 169 5.82 43.77 -16.57
CA LYS A 169 5.31 44.94 -15.85
C LYS A 169 5.17 44.66 -14.35
N ASP A 170 4.61 43.51 -14.00
CA ASP A 170 4.44 43.07 -12.60
C ASP A 170 5.79 42.91 -11.87
N VAL A 171 6.82 42.42 -12.57
CA VAL A 171 8.19 42.28 -12.01
C VAL A 171 8.89 43.63 -11.81
N GLN A 172 8.56 44.65 -12.61
CA GLN A 172 9.25 45.95 -12.59
C GLN A 172 8.59 47.00 -11.69
N GLU A 173 7.32 46.84 -11.32
CA GLU A 173 6.62 47.80 -10.47
C GLU A 173 7.13 47.77 -9.02
N PRO A 174 7.52 48.92 -8.44
CA PRO A 174 8.05 48.96 -7.08
C PRO A 174 6.95 48.67 -6.05
N VAL A 175 7.17 47.63 -5.24
CA VAL A 175 6.24 47.20 -4.21
C VAL A 175 6.57 47.87 -2.87
N SER A 176 5.53 48.33 -2.15
CA SER A 176 5.68 48.90 -0.80
C SER A 176 6.23 47.88 0.20
N ILE A 177 6.84 48.34 1.31
CA ILE A 177 7.38 47.47 2.37
C ILE A 177 6.33 46.47 2.87
N GLY A 178 5.10 46.95 3.12
CA GLY A 178 3.99 46.09 3.53
C GLY A 178 3.64 45.03 2.48
N GLY A 179 3.64 45.39 1.19
CA GLY A 179 3.44 44.44 0.10
C GLY A 179 4.54 43.40 0.01
N GLN A 180 5.81 43.78 0.19
CA GLN A 180 6.93 42.84 0.21
C GLN A 180 6.82 41.81 1.35
N CYS A 181 6.38 42.23 2.54
CA CYS A 181 6.10 41.31 3.64
C CYS A 181 4.99 40.31 3.31
N VAL A 182 3.92 40.77 2.65
CA VAL A 182 2.81 39.90 2.22
C VAL A 182 3.28 38.90 1.15
N PHE A 183 4.02 39.35 0.13
CA PHE A 183 4.60 38.45 -0.88
C PHE A 183 5.55 37.42 -0.28
N PHE A 184 6.39 37.83 0.68
CA PHE A 184 7.26 36.88 1.38
C PHE A 184 6.48 35.82 2.17
N ALA A 185 5.36 36.18 2.80
CA ALA A 185 4.49 35.21 3.46
C ALA A 185 3.95 34.17 2.45
N PHE A 186 3.59 34.58 1.23
CA PHE A 186 3.24 33.65 0.16
C PHE A 186 4.41 32.78 -0.29
N HIS A 187 5.64 33.30 -0.31
CA HIS A 187 6.84 32.49 -0.62
C HIS A 187 7.12 31.41 0.45
N VAL A 188 6.93 31.73 1.73
CA VAL A 188 6.99 30.74 2.82
C VAL A 188 5.94 29.66 2.61
N LEU A 189 4.69 30.04 2.37
CA LEU A 189 3.60 29.09 2.12
C LEU A 189 3.88 28.22 0.89
N LYS A 190 4.33 28.82 -0.23
CA LYS A 190 4.75 28.11 -1.45
C LYS A 190 5.74 27.00 -1.12
N ILE A 191 6.79 27.31 -0.36
CA ILE A 191 7.85 26.36 -0.04
C ILE A 191 7.35 25.24 0.88
N ILE A 192 6.48 25.56 1.85
CA ILE A 192 5.82 24.55 2.69
C ILE A 192 4.98 23.61 1.83
N VAL A 193 4.19 24.14 0.89
CA VAL A 193 3.36 23.34 -0.02
C VAL A 193 4.22 22.45 -0.92
N VAL A 194 5.27 23.00 -1.53
CA VAL A 194 6.21 22.24 -2.36
C VAL A 194 6.87 21.12 -1.55
N PHE A 195 7.34 21.43 -0.34
CA PHE A 195 7.89 20.43 0.57
C PHE A 195 6.88 19.34 0.88
N PHE A 196 5.65 19.72 1.26
CA PHE A 196 4.57 18.79 1.59
C PHE A 196 4.27 17.85 0.42
N VAL A 197 4.06 18.38 -0.80
CA VAL A 197 3.78 17.60 -2.01
C VAL A 197 4.86 16.56 -2.29
N VAL A 198 6.14 16.92 -2.15
CA VAL A 198 7.24 15.97 -2.36
C VAL A 198 7.35 14.98 -1.20
N HIS A 199 7.15 15.44 0.04
CA HIS A 199 7.30 14.63 1.25
C HIS A 199 6.23 13.54 1.37
N VAL A 200 4.97 13.87 1.06
CA VAL A 200 3.88 12.87 1.05
C VAL A 200 3.89 11.98 -0.18
N GLY A 201 4.79 12.22 -1.15
CA GLY A 201 4.94 11.38 -2.33
C GLY A 201 3.94 11.67 -3.47
N LEU A 202 3.18 12.77 -3.41
CA LEU A 202 2.32 13.23 -4.53
C LEU A 202 3.14 13.49 -5.80
N PHE A 203 4.37 13.99 -5.63
CA PHE A 203 5.37 14.08 -6.70
C PHE A 203 6.54 13.12 -6.44
N ASN A 204 6.53 11.98 -7.13
CA ASN A 204 7.51 10.92 -6.93
C ASN A 204 8.00 10.33 -8.27
N PRO A 205 8.78 11.09 -9.05
CA PRO A 205 9.29 10.61 -10.33
C PRO A 205 10.20 9.39 -10.14
N ARG A 206 10.03 8.37 -11.00
CA ARG A 206 10.90 7.18 -11.01
C ARG A 206 12.32 7.54 -11.46
N LYS A 207 12.45 8.40 -12.48
CA LYS A 207 13.70 8.95 -13.01
C LYS A 207 13.48 10.41 -13.37
N PHE A 208 14.49 11.24 -13.16
CA PHE A 208 14.50 12.66 -13.58
C PHE A 208 14.93 12.86 -15.06
N ARG A 209 15.24 11.78 -15.79
CA ARG A 209 15.71 11.82 -17.19
C ARG A 209 14.65 11.25 -18.14
N TYR A 210 14.59 11.81 -19.35
CA TYR A 210 13.91 11.26 -20.52
C TYR A 210 14.56 9.94 -20.99
N SER A 211 14.43 8.87 -20.20
CA SER A 211 14.68 7.52 -20.71
C SER A 211 13.43 7.01 -21.39
N LYS A 212 13.55 6.39 -22.56
CA LYS A 212 12.43 5.63 -23.15
C LYS A 212 11.92 4.64 -22.11
N ASP A 213 10.65 4.78 -21.73
CA ASP A 213 10.03 3.85 -20.82
C ASP A 213 10.05 2.46 -21.45
N VAL A 214 10.44 1.48 -20.64
CA VAL A 214 10.37 0.08 -21.07
C VAL A 214 8.90 -0.27 -21.14
N GLU A 215 8.42 -0.60 -22.34
CA GLU A 215 7.06 -1.08 -22.52
C GLU A 215 6.82 -2.31 -21.64
N ILE A 216 5.77 -2.26 -20.82
CA ILE A 216 5.36 -3.38 -20.00
C ILE A 216 4.34 -4.18 -20.78
N THR A 217 4.80 -5.33 -21.26
CA THR A 217 3.92 -6.31 -21.89
C THR A 217 3.26 -7.19 -20.82
N LYS A 218 2.18 -7.88 -21.20
CA LYS A 218 1.48 -8.81 -20.32
C LYS A 218 2.39 -9.96 -19.88
N GLU A 219 3.24 -10.44 -20.77
CA GLU A 219 4.19 -11.53 -20.54
C GLU A 219 5.16 -11.14 -19.43
N LYS A 220 5.65 -9.90 -19.44
CA LYS A 220 6.56 -9.37 -18.43
C LYS A 220 5.91 -9.25 -17.05
N LEU A 221 4.61 -8.92 -17.00
CA LEU A 221 3.84 -8.97 -15.76
C LEU A 221 3.66 -10.40 -15.25
N LEU A 222 3.37 -11.35 -16.15
CA LEU A 222 3.26 -12.77 -15.81
C LEU A 222 4.59 -13.35 -15.31
N GLU A 223 5.71 -12.97 -15.91
CA GLU A 223 7.06 -13.35 -15.45
C GLU A 223 7.39 -12.84 -14.05
N LEU A 224 6.86 -11.68 -13.66
CA LEU A 224 6.97 -11.16 -12.30
C LEU A 224 6.01 -11.87 -11.32
N GLY A 225 5.10 -12.71 -11.82
CA GLY A 225 4.03 -13.30 -11.03
C GLY A 225 2.88 -12.35 -10.74
N TRP A 226 2.78 -11.21 -11.43
CA TRP A 226 1.74 -10.21 -11.18
C TRP A 226 0.36 -10.74 -11.55
N THR A 227 -0.54 -10.81 -10.57
CA THR A 227 -1.89 -11.37 -10.77
C THR A 227 -2.95 -10.33 -11.16
N GLY A 228 -2.63 -9.04 -11.08
CA GLY A 228 -3.60 -7.96 -11.30
C GLY A 228 -4.64 -7.80 -10.18
N SER A 229 -4.47 -8.52 -9.07
CA SER A 229 -5.37 -8.49 -7.92
C SER A 229 -4.73 -7.79 -6.73
N ARG A 230 -5.54 -7.08 -5.97
CA ARG A 230 -5.15 -6.40 -4.72
C ARG A 230 -5.97 -6.98 -3.57
N ARG A 231 -5.38 -7.16 -2.39
CA ARG A 231 -6.14 -7.53 -1.19
C ARG A 231 -7.03 -6.37 -0.76
N ALA A 232 -8.27 -6.69 -0.39
CA ALA A 232 -9.20 -5.72 0.15
C ALA A 232 -8.90 -5.40 1.62
N THR A 233 -9.29 -4.20 2.04
CA THR A 233 -9.40 -3.87 3.46
C THR A 233 -10.67 -4.52 4.05
N PRO A 234 -10.74 -4.69 5.38
CA PRO A 234 -11.96 -5.15 6.04
C PRO A 234 -13.20 -4.30 5.72
N ASP A 235 -13.03 -2.98 5.53
CA ASP A 235 -14.13 -2.08 5.18
C ASP A 235 -14.62 -2.31 3.74
N GLU A 236 -13.70 -2.41 2.78
CA GLU A 236 -14.03 -2.76 1.39
C GLU A 236 -14.70 -4.14 1.28
N TYR A 237 -14.24 -5.11 2.07
CA TYR A 237 -14.86 -6.43 2.15
C TYR A 237 -16.28 -6.34 2.70
N ALA A 238 -16.50 -5.61 3.79
CA ALA A 238 -17.81 -5.50 4.40
C ALA A 238 -18.84 -4.89 3.45
N GLU A 239 -18.44 -3.89 2.65
CA GLU A 239 -19.29 -3.31 1.61
C GLU A 239 -19.58 -4.34 0.49
N ALA A 240 -18.53 -4.90 -0.12
CA ALA A 240 -18.66 -5.84 -1.23
C ALA A 240 -19.46 -7.09 -0.85
N TYR A 241 -19.29 -7.61 0.37
CA TYR A 241 -20.00 -8.78 0.86
C TYR A 241 -21.49 -8.54 1.04
N ARG A 242 -21.88 -7.36 1.56
CA ARG A 242 -23.30 -6.99 1.68
C ARG A 242 -23.96 -6.91 0.31
N GLU A 243 -23.33 -6.21 -0.63
CA GLU A 243 -23.84 -6.11 -1.99
C GLU A 243 -23.98 -7.49 -2.64
N TYR A 244 -22.96 -8.33 -2.46
CA TYR A 244 -22.95 -9.70 -2.95
C TYR A 244 -24.14 -10.50 -2.42
N LYS A 245 -24.30 -10.61 -1.09
CA LYS A 245 -25.40 -11.38 -0.48
C LYS A 245 -26.78 -10.80 -0.77
N ILE A 246 -26.93 -9.48 -0.82
CA ILE A 246 -28.21 -8.84 -1.19
C ILE A 246 -28.59 -9.22 -2.63
N LYS A 247 -27.62 -9.23 -3.55
CA LYS A 247 -27.85 -9.63 -4.94
C LYS A 247 -28.26 -11.10 -5.04
N GLU A 248 -27.66 -11.99 -4.25
CA GLU A 248 -28.04 -13.42 -4.20
C GLU A 248 -29.49 -13.62 -3.75
N HIS A 249 -29.99 -12.79 -2.85
CA HIS A 249 -31.39 -12.82 -2.42
C HIS A 249 -32.37 -12.19 -3.42
N GLY A 250 -31.91 -11.69 -4.56
CA GLY A 250 -32.78 -11.03 -5.56
C GLY A 250 -33.04 -9.56 -5.27
N GLY A 251 -32.22 -8.92 -4.43
CA GLY A 251 -32.26 -7.48 -4.16
C GLY A 251 -32.62 -7.13 -2.71
N MET A 252 -32.72 -5.82 -2.45
CA MET A 252 -32.85 -5.24 -1.11
C MET A 252 -34.12 -5.70 -0.38
N VAL A 253 -35.26 -5.75 -1.07
CA VAL A 253 -36.56 -6.06 -0.46
C VAL A 253 -36.66 -7.54 -0.03
N PRO A 254 -36.34 -8.53 -0.89
CA PRO A 254 -36.28 -9.93 -0.46
C PRO A 254 -35.25 -10.19 0.65
N ALA A 255 -34.07 -9.57 0.57
CA ALA A 255 -33.05 -9.68 1.61
C ALA A 255 -33.55 -9.19 2.97
N HIS A 256 -34.35 -8.13 2.99
CA HIS A 256 -34.96 -7.59 4.22
C HIS A 256 -36.00 -8.56 4.79
N GLN A 257 -36.87 -9.08 3.95
CA GLN A 257 -37.88 -10.07 4.34
C GLN A 257 -37.25 -11.36 4.88
N ALA A 258 -36.09 -11.75 4.36
CA ALA A 258 -35.31 -12.90 4.84
C ALA A 258 -34.50 -12.62 6.13
N GLY A 259 -34.56 -11.40 6.69
CA GLY A 259 -33.83 -11.03 7.90
C GLY A 259 -32.30 -10.92 7.74
N LEU A 260 -31.81 -10.85 6.49
CA LEU A 260 -30.38 -10.88 6.16
C LEU A 260 -29.60 -9.74 6.83
N PHE A 261 -30.19 -8.54 6.95
CA PHE A 261 -29.51 -7.36 7.51
C PHE A 261 -29.06 -7.53 8.95
N ASN A 262 -29.70 -8.39 9.74
CA ASN A 262 -29.22 -8.68 11.09
C ASN A 262 -27.94 -9.50 11.08
N LYS A 263 -27.79 -10.44 10.12
CA LYS A 263 -26.57 -11.21 9.91
C LYS A 263 -25.44 -10.36 9.33
N LEU A 264 -25.78 -9.41 8.44
CA LEU A 264 -24.80 -8.53 7.78
C LEU A 264 -24.22 -7.41 8.67
N LYS A 265 -24.63 -7.33 9.95
CA LYS A 265 -24.09 -6.35 10.91
C LYS A 265 -22.65 -6.65 11.30
N LYS A 266 -22.28 -7.93 11.42
CA LYS A 266 -20.94 -8.38 11.86
C LYS A 266 -20.40 -9.47 10.93
N LEU A 267 -19.66 -9.05 9.91
CA LEU A 267 -19.22 -9.85 8.76
C LEU A 267 -17.86 -10.55 8.97
N GLY A 268 -17.43 -10.66 10.21
CA GLY A 268 -16.12 -11.19 10.58
C GLY A 268 -15.69 -10.75 11.97
N VAL A 269 -14.43 -11.03 12.30
CA VAL A 269 -13.86 -10.80 13.63
C VAL A 269 -12.37 -10.47 13.57
N TRP A 270 -11.94 -9.53 14.42
CA TRP A 270 -10.54 -9.19 14.60
C TRP A 270 -9.81 -10.25 15.41
N LEU A 271 -8.70 -10.76 14.86
CA LEU A 271 -7.87 -11.78 15.48
C LEU A 271 -6.81 -11.16 16.40
N GLY A 272 -6.39 -11.90 17.43
CA GLY A 272 -5.36 -11.46 18.39
C GLY A 272 -4.02 -12.17 18.19
N GLU A 273 -3.05 -11.86 19.05
CA GLU A 273 -1.71 -12.46 19.01
C GLU A 273 -1.76 -14.00 19.04
N GLY A 274 -0.90 -14.63 18.24
CA GLY A 274 -0.85 -16.08 18.05
C GLY A 274 -1.97 -16.67 17.19
N GLU A 275 -2.75 -15.83 16.50
CA GLU A 275 -3.82 -16.23 15.58
C GLU A 275 -3.57 -15.73 14.16
N GLY A 276 -4.28 -16.33 13.19
CA GLY A 276 -4.24 -15.92 11.80
C GLY A 276 -2.80 -15.88 11.28
N PHE A 277 -2.41 -14.77 10.67
CA PHE A 277 -1.07 -14.59 10.12
C PHE A 277 0.07 -14.54 11.16
N ASP A 278 -0.25 -14.44 12.46
CA ASP A 278 0.71 -14.57 13.57
C ASP A 278 0.93 -16.02 14.00
N THR A 279 0.19 -16.97 13.42
CA THR A 279 0.41 -18.40 13.65
C THR A 279 1.81 -18.79 13.18
N PRO A 280 2.64 -19.44 14.01
CA PRO A 280 3.95 -19.93 13.59
C PRO A 280 3.85 -20.91 12.41
N LEU A 281 4.71 -20.72 11.41
CA LEU A 281 4.78 -21.61 10.25
C LEU A 281 5.27 -23.00 10.68
N SER A 282 4.34 -23.93 10.89
CA SER A 282 4.62 -25.32 11.25
C SER A 282 3.71 -26.29 10.51
N LYS A 283 4.23 -27.47 10.21
CA LYS A 283 3.45 -28.60 9.66
C LYS A 283 2.59 -29.27 10.72
N ASP A 284 2.87 -29.00 11.99
CA ASP A 284 2.17 -29.63 13.12
C ASP A 284 0.83 -28.95 13.42
N ASN A 285 0.60 -27.74 12.89
CA ASN A 285 -0.66 -27.03 13.03
C ASN A 285 -1.76 -27.77 12.26
N LYS A 286 -2.93 -27.94 12.88
CA LYS A 286 -4.08 -28.66 12.31
C LYS A 286 -5.34 -27.81 12.34
N ILE A 287 -6.31 -28.14 11.48
CA ILE A 287 -7.64 -27.51 11.54
C ILE A 287 -8.29 -27.73 12.92
N SER A 288 -8.05 -28.88 13.56
CA SER A 288 -8.57 -29.20 14.89
C SER A 288 -8.08 -28.28 16.01
N ASP A 289 -7.05 -27.48 15.77
CA ASP A 289 -6.50 -26.54 16.76
C ASP A 289 -7.30 -25.22 16.80
N ILE A 290 -8.27 -25.04 15.90
CA ILE A 290 -9.20 -23.91 15.90
C ILE A 290 -10.21 -24.07 17.04
N THR A 291 -10.34 -23.03 17.85
CA THR A 291 -11.25 -22.98 19.00
C THR A 291 -11.98 -21.63 19.04
N SER A 292 -12.91 -21.46 19.97
CA SER A 292 -13.60 -20.18 20.18
C SER A 292 -12.65 -19.00 20.43
N ASP A 293 -11.50 -19.27 21.03
CA ASP A 293 -10.51 -18.26 21.37
C ASP A 293 -9.33 -18.21 20.39
N LYS A 294 -9.27 -19.07 19.36
CA LYS A 294 -8.06 -19.15 18.53
C LYS A 294 -8.33 -19.61 17.11
N TRP A 295 -7.95 -18.77 16.14
CA TRP A 295 -7.86 -19.13 14.73
C TRP A 295 -6.43 -19.50 14.36
N VAL A 296 -6.16 -20.78 14.11
CA VAL A 296 -4.82 -21.29 13.78
C VAL A 296 -4.72 -21.55 12.29
N LEU A 297 -3.66 -21.05 11.64
CA LEU A 297 -3.34 -21.39 10.26
C LEU A 297 -2.65 -22.76 10.16
N SER A 298 -3.13 -23.58 9.22
CA SER A 298 -2.56 -24.87 8.85
C SER A 298 -2.61 -25.04 7.33
N TYR A 299 -1.73 -25.88 6.77
CA TYR A 299 -1.79 -26.22 5.34
C TYR A 299 -3.09 -26.93 4.97
N GLU A 300 -3.64 -27.73 5.88
CA GLU A 300 -4.93 -28.38 5.74
C GLU A 300 -6.07 -27.36 5.56
N LEU A 301 -6.06 -26.26 6.31
CA LEU A 301 -7.04 -25.18 6.15
C LEU A 301 -6.97 -24.56 4.76
N PHE A 302 -5.76 -24.27 4.25
CA PHE A 302 -5.59 -23.71 2.91
C PHE A 302 -6.06 -24.67 1.80
N VAL A 303 -5.84 -25.99 1.96
CA VAL A 303 -6.36 -27.00 1.04
C VAL A 303 -7.88 -26.99 1.05
N LYS A 304 -8.52 -27.02 2.24
CA LYS A 304 -9.98 -26.99 2.37
C LYS A 304 -10.60 -25.73 1.75
N LEU A 305 -10.00 -24.56 1.97
CA LEU A 305 -10.44 -23.32 1.32
C LEU A 305 -10.32 -23.40 -0.21
N GLY A 306 -9.26 -24.02 -0.72
CA GLY A 306 -9.07 -24.30 -2.14
C GLY A 306 -10.14 -25.22 -2.71
N GLU A 307 -10.45 -26.33 -2.04
CA GLU A 307 -11.49 -27.28 -2.45
C GLU A 307 -12.88 -26.63 -2.52
N VAL A 308 -13.22 -25.78 -1.55
CA VAL A 308 -14.48 -25.02 -1.56
C VAL A 308 -14.52 -24.06 -2.75
N PHE A 309 -13.41 -23.38 -3.03
CA PHE A 309 -13.32 -22.49 -4.18
C PHE A 309 -13.43 -23.26 -5.51
N GLU A 310 -12.73 -24.40 -5.65
CA GLU A 310 -12.76 -25.26 -6.83
C GLU A 310 -14.18 -25.74 -7.15
N LYS A 311 -14.92 -26.20 -6.13
CA LYS A 311 -16.33 -26.57 -6.28
C LYS A 311 -17.20 -25.39 -6.71
N HIS A 312 -16.94 -24.19 -6.18
CA HIS A 312 -17.70 -23.00 -6.56
C HIS A 312 -17.50 -22.63 -8.03
N ILE A 313 -16.29 -22.83 -8.57
CA ILE A 313 -15.97 -22.46 -9.96
C ILE A 313 -16.26 -23.57 -10.98
N GLU A 314 -16.64 -24.77 -10.52
CA GLU A 314 -16.94 -25.90 -11.38
C GLU A 314 -18.08 -25.55 -12.36
N GLY A 315 -17.88 -25.82 -13.65
CA GLY A 315 -18.87 -25.55 -14.70
C GLY A 315 -19.01 -24.07 -15.10
N LYS A 316 -18.29 -23.13 -14.48
CA LYS A 316 -18.30 -21.72 -14.87
C LYS A 316 -17.53 -21.47 -16.18
N GLY A 317 -18.00 -20.52 -16.98
CA GLY A 317 -17.31 -20.07 -18.19
C GLY A 317 -16.03 -19.27 -17.88
N THR A 318 -15.15 -19.10 -18.87
CA THR A 318 -13.83 -18.44 -18.71
C THR A 318 -13.90 -17.04 -18.11
N GLU A 319 -14.87 -16.22 -18.51
CA GLU A 319 -15.01 -14.86 -17.99
C GLU A 319 -15.40 -14.84 -16.51
N GLU A 320 -16.38 -15.66 -16.15
CA GLU A 320 -16.85 -15.80 -14.78
C GLU A 320 -15.78 -16.42 -13.87
N LEU A 321 -15.03 -17.41 -14.38
CA LEU A 321 -13.88 -18.00 -13.70
C LEU A 321 -12.83 -16.94 -13.37
N ASN A 322 -12.46 -16.10 -14.34
CA ASN A 322 -11.48 -15.02 -14.11
C ASN A 322 -11.97 -14.01 -13.07
N ALA A 323 -13.28 -13.69 -13.08
CA ALA A 323 -13.89 -12.83 -12.08
C ALA A 323 -13.84 -13.47 -10.68
N CYS A 324 -14.20 -14.75 -10.56
CA CYS A 324 -14.12 -15.52 -9.31
C CYS A 324 -12.69 -15.60 -8.77
N ILE A 325 -11.68 -15.85 -9.62
CA ILE A 325 -10.27 -15.88 -9.21
C ILE A 325 -9.82 -14.51 -8.68
N LYS A 326 -10.17 -13.42 -9.38
CA LYS A 326 -9.85 -12.07 -8.94
C LYS A 326 -10.54 -11.72 -7.63
N GLN A 327 -11.79 -12.15 -7.45
CA GLN A 327 -12.55 -11.99 -6.22
C GLN A 327 -11.91 -12.77 -5.07
N PHE A 328 -11.51 -14.02 -5.30
CA PHE A 328 -10.84 -14.87 -4.31
C PHE A 328 -9.50 -14.27 -3.85
N ARG A 329 -8.70 -13.76 -4.78
CA ARG A 329 -7.46 -13.04 -4.42
C ARG A 329 -7.73 -11.73 -3.68
N ARG A 330 -8.87 -11.08 -3.92
CA ARG A 330 -9.20 -9.80 -3.28
C ARG A 330 -9.78 -9.99 -1.87
N PHE A 331 -10.74 -10.89 -1.72
CA PHE A 331 -11.56 -11.03 -0.51
C PHE A 331 -11.42 -12.41 0.16
N GLY A 332 -10.94 -13.41 -0.58
CA GLY A 332 -11.04 -14.82 -0.21
C GLY A 332 -12.37 -15.43 -0.65
N LEU A 333 -12.83 -16.46 0.07
CA LEU A 333 -14.14 -17.03 -0.16
C LEU A 333 -15.24 -15.99 0.11
N MET A 334 -16.28 -16.03 -0.72
CA MET A 334 -17.55 -15.31 -0.50
C MET A 334 -18.70 -16.30 -0.24
N HIS A 335 -18.32 -17.58 -0.18
CA HIS A 335 -19.13 -18.76 0.04
C HIS A 335 -18.29 -19.81 0.76
N SER A 336 -18.69 -20.15 1.97
CA SER A 336 -18.16 -21.26 2.75
C SER A 336 -19.02 -22.51 2.57
N ASP A 337 -18.42 -23.68 2.80
CA ASP A 337 -19.20 -24.89 3.07
C ASP A 337 -19.55 -24.96 4.57
N GLU A 338 -20.38 -25.93 4.95
CA GLU A 338 -20.81 -26.08 6.34
C GLU A 338 -19.64 -26.27 7.32
N ASP A 339 -18.54 -26.89 6.88
CA ASP A 339 -17.38 -27.16 7.74
C ASP A 339 -16.63 -25.87 8.04
N ILE A 340 -16.31 -25.07 7.00
CA ILE A 340 -15.66 -23.77 7.19
C ILE A 340 -16.56 -22.84 8.00
N GLN A 341 -17.88 -22.82 7.72
CA GLN A 341 -18.80 -21.98 8.46
C GLN A 341 -18.84 -22.34 9.95
N LYS A 342 -18.86 -23.63 10.30
CA LYS A 342 -18.78 -24.07 11.71
C LYS A 342 -17.52 -23.60 12.41
N LEU A 343 -16.37 -23.63 11.73
CA LEU A 343 -15.10 -23.16 12.29
C LEU A 343 -15.11 -21.64 12.51
N VAL A 344 -15.62 -20.89 11.53
CA VAL A 344 -15.73 -19.43 11.60
C VAL A 344 -16.69 -19.02 12.72
N ASP A 345 -17.86 -19.64 12.78
CA ASP A 345 -18.87 -19.38 13.82
C ASP A 345 -18.29 -19.68 15.20
N LEU A 346 -17.65 -20.85 15.38
CA LEU A 346 -16.96 -21.20 16.61
C LEU A 346 -15.99 -20.09 17.02
N ARG A 347 -15.12 -19.64 16.12
CA ARG A 347 -14.17 -18.55 16.44
C ARG A 347 -14.86 -17.22 16.71
N LYS A 348 -15.95 -16.89 16.02
CA LYS A 348 -16.69 -15.63 16.22
C LYS A 348 -17.33 -15.54 17.60
N GLU A 349 -17.64 -16.67 18.25
CA GLU A 349 -18.14 -16.70 19.64
C GLU A 349 -17.19 -16.02 20.63
N GLY A 350 -15.87 -16.15 20.43
CA GLY A 350 -14.86 -15.47 21.27
C GLY A 350 -14.76 -13.97 21.05
N GLY A 351 -15.43 -13.42 20.03
CA GLY A 351 -15.47 -11.99 19.75
C GLY A 351 -14.15 -11.39 19.27
N ASP A 352 -14.17 -10.06 19.11
CA ASP A 352 -13.03 -9.28 18.60
C ASP A 352 -11.94 -9.17 19.65
N LYS A 353 -10.70 -9.50 19.25
CA LYS A 353 -9.54 -9.31 20.12
C LYS A 353 -8.88 -7.97 19.87
N LYS A 354 -8.39 -7.38 20.97
CA LYS A 354 -7.63 -6.14 20.92
C LYS A 354 -6.15 -6.46 20.79
N ILE A 355 -5.52 -5.88 19.78
CA ILE A 355 -4.07 -5.82 19.68
C ILE A 355 -3.61 -4.64 20.55
N GLU A 356 -2.91 -4.90 21.64
CA GLU A 356 -2.35 -3.83 22.47
C GLU A 356 -1.33 -3.03 21.65
N LYS A 357 -1.58 -1.72 21.46
CA LYS A 357 -0.60 -0.82 20.86
C LYS A 357 0.60 -0.72 21.82
N GLY A 358 1.77 -1.14 21.37
CA GLY A 358 2.99 -1.24 22.18
C GLY A 358 3.62 0.11 22.58
N THR A 359 2.86 1.04 23.15
CA THR A 359 3.34 2.39 23.50
C THR A 359 4.07 2.48 24.85
N LYS A 360 4.18 1.43 25.66
CA LYS A 360 4.79 1.56 27.01
C LYS A 360 6.30 1.37 27.11
N LYS A 361 6.98 0.73 26.14
CA LYS A 361 8.43 0.43 26.27
C LYS A 361 9.37 1.38 25.50
N ALA A 362 8.86 2.20 24.58
CA ALA A 362 9.70 3.15 23.84
C ALA A 362 10.08 4.39 24.67
N ASP A 363 9.26 4.75 25.67
CA ASP A 363 9.50 5.93 26.51
C ASP A 363 10.44 5.65 27.70
N GLU A 364 10.59 4.39 28.13
CA GLU A 364 11.57 4.03 29.17
C GLU A 364 13.00 3.95 28.60
N ALA A 365 13.16 3.57 27.33
CA ALA A 365 14.47 3.56 26.67
C ALA A 365 15.03 4.97 26.38
N LYS A 366 14.18 6.01 26.36
CA LYS A 366 14.58 7.42 26.21
C LYS A 366 14.87 8.12 27.54
N LYS A 367 14.65 7.47 28.69
CA LYS A 367 15.05 8.00 30.01
C LYS A 367 16.40 7.46 30.51
N LEU A 368 17.05 6.61 29.72
CA LEU A 368 18.33 5.97 30.05
C LEU A 368 19.42 6.17 28.97
N GLN A 369 19.22 7.13 28.06
CA GLN A 369 20.24 7.71 27.18
C GLN A 369 20.20 9.23 27.36
#